data_AF-A0A2W6E8A0-F1
#
_entry.id   AF-A0A2W6E8A0-F1
#
_cell.length_a   1.000
_cell.length_b   1.000
_cell.length_c   1.000
_cell.angle_alpha   90.00
_cell.angle_beta   90.00
_cell.angle_gamma   90.00
#
_symmetry.space_group_name_H-M   'P 1'
#
loop_
_entity.id
_entity.type
_entity.pdbx_description
1 polymer ?
#
loop_
_entity_poly.entity_id
_entity_poly.type
_entity_poly.pdbx_seq_one_letter_code
_entity_poly.pdbx_strand_id
1 'polypeptide(L)' 'MPVMATVGVAALLAAAAVFTVDRAGCAEPGSYVPVPGGMQLVGGCLNSSDLPVAPPPRTQTPPPPKSLLGD' A
#
# COMPACT_ATOMS: atom_id res chain seq x y z
N MET A 1 -27.08 17.81 24.25
CA MET A 1 -25.83 17.04 24.11
C MET A 1 -25.58 16.64 22.65
N PRO A 2 -25.44 17.60 21.70
CA PRO A 2 -25.32 17.28 20.27
C PRO A 2 -23.96 16.67 19.92
N VAL A 3 -22.90 17.03 20.66
CA VAL A 3 -21.54 16.52 20.45
C VAL A 3 -21.45 15.00 20.66
N MET A 4 -22.17 14.46 21.64
CA MET A 4 -22.19 13.01 21.87
C MET A 4 -22.86 12.25 20.74
N ALA A 5 -23.90 12.83 20.13
CA ALA A 5 -24.56 12.23 18.97
C ALA A 5 -23.63 12.22 17.74
N THR A 6 -22.90 13.31 17.47
CA THR A 6 -21.97 13.36 16.34
C THR A 6 -20.76 12.44 16.53
N VAL A 7 -20.21 12.35 17.75
CA VAL A 7 -19.14 11.39 18.08
C VAL A 7 -19.62 9.96 17.89
N GLY A 8 -20.85 9.65 18.32
CA GLY A 8 -21.45 8.32 18.11
C GLY A 8 -21.58 7.95 16.63
N VAL A 9 -22.06 8.88 15.80
CA VAL A 9 -22.17 8.67 14.34
C VAL A 9 -20.79 8.48 13.70
N ALA A 10 -19.79 9.27 14.10
CA ALA A 10 -18.42 9.14 13.60
C ALA A 10 -17.82 7.77 13.96
N ALA A 11 -18.02 7.31 15.20
CA ALA A 11 -17.56 6.00 15.63
C ALA A 11 -18.23 4.85 14.87
N LEU A 12 -19.54 4.96 14.62
CA LEU A 12 -20.29 3.99 13.81
C LEU A 12 -19.78 3.93 12.37
N LEU A 13 -19.52 5.07 11.74
CA LEU A 13 -18.97 5.13 10.38
C LEU A 13 -17.55 4.55 10.31
N ALA A 14 -16.70 4.86 11.29
CA ALA A 14 -15.36 4.30 11.37
C ALA A 14 -15.39 2.78 11.52
N ALA A 15 -16.25 2.27 12.40
CA ALA A 15 -16.44 0.83 12.58
C ALA A 15 -16.94 0.15 11.31
N ALA A 16 -17.90 0.75 10.61
CA ALA A 16 -18.40 0.23 9.33
C ALA A 16 -17.31 0.16 8.26
N ALA A 17 -16.42 1.15 8.19
CA ALA A 17 -15.31 1.16 7.25
C ALA A 17 -14.31 0.02 7.52
N VAL A 18 -13.89 -0.14 8.79
CA VAL A 18 -12.98 -1.23 9.19
C VAL A 18 -13.60 -2.59 8.92
N PHE A 19 -14.88 -2.77 9.29
CA PHE A 19 -15.62 -4.01 9.05
C PHE A 19 -15.72 -4.33 7.55
N THR A 20 -15.89 -3.31 6.70
CA THR A 20 -15.95 -3.50 5.25
C THR A 20 -14.60 -3.95 4.68
N VAL A 21 -13.49 -3.36 5.14
CA VAL A 21 -12.14 -3.76 4.69
C VAL A 21 -11.81 -5.20 5.15
N ASP A 22 -12.17 -5.55 6.38
CA ASP A 22 -12.00 -6.90 6.92
C ASP A 22 -12.82 -7.95 6.13
N ARG A 23 -14.10 -7.65 5.86
CA ARG A 23 -15.00 -8.53 5.09
C ARG A 23 -14.70 -8.56 3.60
N ALA A 24 -14.07 -7.53 3.05
CA ALA A 24 -13.52 -7.55 1.70
C ALA A 24 -12.36 -8.54 1.56
N GLY A 25 -11.88 -9.11 2.68
CA GLY A 25 -11.24 -10.42 2.69
C GLY A 25 -10.03 -10.50 1.79
N CYS A 26 -9.04 -9.64 2.02
CA CYS A 26 -7.73 -9.88 1.45
C CYS A 26 -7.10 -11.01 2.24
N ALA A 27 -7.15 -12.22 1.71
CA ALA A 27 -6.65 -13.42 2.38
C ALA A 27 -5.15 -13.30 2.73
N GLU A 28 -4.39 -12.53 1.96
CA GLU A 28 -2.95 -12.33 2.17
C GLU A 28 -2.59 -10.84 2.11
N PRO A 29 -2.04 -10.22 3.17
CA PRO A 29 -1.49 -8.88 3.10
C PRO A 29 -0.27 -8.87 2.16
N GLY A 30 -0.14 -7.80 1.36
CA GLY A 30 0.97 -7.68 0.41
C GLY A 30 2.31 -7.53 1.13
N SER A 31 3.33 -8.25 0.69
CA SER A 31 4.70 -8.19 1.22
C SER A 31 5.69 -7.93 0.09
N TYR A 32 6.73 -7.14 0.37
CA TYR A 32 7.80 -6.89 -0.59
C TYR A 32 8.94 -7.89 -0.39
N VAL A 33 9.15 -8.75 -1.38
CA VAL A 33 10.26 -9.70 -1.41
C VAL A 33 11.36 -9.23 -2.37
N PRO A 34 12.64 -9.41 -2.02
CA PRO A 34 13.74 -9.12 -2.93
C PRO A 34 13.77 -10.15 -4.07
N VAL A 35 13.88 -9.66 -5.31
CA VAL A 35 14.05 -10.48 -6.52
C VAL A 35 15.25 -10.00 -7.34
N PRO A 36 15.82 -10.82 -8.23
CA PRO A 36 16.88 -10.36 -9.12
C PRO A 36 16.42 -9.15 -9.95
N GLY A 37 17.02 -7.99 -9.71
CA GLY A 37 16.68 -6.75 -10.41
C GLY A 37 15.67 -5.84 -9.71
N GLY A 38 15.24 -6.12 -8.46
CA GLY A 38 14.43 -5.18 -7.68
C GLY A 38 13.65 -5.77 -6.50
N MET A 39 12.64 -5.03 -6.04
CA MET A 39 11.68 -5.51 -5.05
C MET A 39 10.39 -5.91 -5.77
N GLN A 40 9.84 -7.08 -5.45
CA GLN A 40 8.56 -7.54 -5.97
C GLN A 40 7.53 -7.55 -4.84
N LEU A 41 6.36 -6.96 -5.09
CA LEU A 41 5.21 -7.11 -4.21
C LEU A 41 4.58 -8.49 -4.48
N VAL A 42 4.50 -9.34 -3.46
CA VAL A 42 3.83 -10.65 -3.48
C VAL A 42 2.62 -10.63 -2.56
N GLY A 43 1.54 -11.30 -2.95
CA GLY A 43 0.27 -11.26 -2.21
C GLY A 43 -0.46 -9.92 -2.36
N GLY A 44 -1.33 -9.60 -1.39
CA GLY A 44 -2.16 -8.41 -1.37
C GLY A 44 -3.60 -8.65 -1.80
N CYS A 45 -4.43 -7.62 -1.60
CA CYS A 45 -5.84 -7.60 -2.00
C CYS A 45 -6.08 -7.68 -3.52
N LEU A 46 -5.04 -7.48 -4.32
CA LEU A 46 -5.10 -7.35 -5.77
C LEU A 46 -4.38 -8.53 -6.39
N ASN A 47 -5.06 -9.21 -7.32
CA ASN A 47 -4.42 -10.26 -8.10
C ASN A 47 -3.53 -9.62 -9.18
N SER A 48 -2.28 -10.09 -9.35
CA SER A 48 -1.40 -9.58 -10.41
C SER A 48 -1.98 -9.77 -11.81
N SER A 49 -2.89 -10.73 -12.01
CA SER A 49 -3.59 -10.93 -13.28
C SER A 49 -4.61 -9.83 -13.62
N ASP A 50 -5.12 -9.11 -12.62
CA ASP A 50 -6.07 -8.00 -12.80
C ASP A 50 -5.35 -6.66 -13.00
N LEU A 51 -4.03 -6.62 -12.76
CA LEU A 51 -3.23 -5.42 -12.95
C LEU A 51 -2.78 -5.31 -14.41
N PRO A 52 -2.87 -4.11 -15.03
CA PRO A 52 -2.32 -3.90 -16.36
C PRO A 52 -0.82 -4.17 -16.36
N VAL A 53 -0.31 -4.68 -17.47
CA VAL A 53 1.12 -4.95 -17.66
C VAL A 53 1.93 -3.71 -17.28
N ALA A 54 2.81 -3.89 -16.29
CA ALA A 54 3.69 -2.82 -15.86
C ALA A 54 4.54 -2.34 -17.06
N PRO A 55 4.72 -1.02 -17.24
CA PRO A 55 5.69 -0.51 -18.20
C PRO A 55 7.07 -1.16 -17.96
N PRO A 56 7.87 -1.32 -19.03
CA PRO A 56 9.20 -1.90 -18.89
C PRO A 56 9.98 -1.16 -17.80
N PRO A 57 10.82 -1.88 -17.02
CA PRO A 57 11.62 -1.25 -15.99
C PRO A 57 12.36 -0.08 -16.59
N ARG A 58 12.05 1.14 -16.13
CA ARG A 58 12.93 2.26 -16.43
C ARG A 58 14.25 1.90 -15.78
N THR A 59 15.33 1.87 -16.55
CA THR A 59 16.68 1.88 -15.99
C THR A 59 16.71 3.08 -15.05
N GLN A 60 16.58 2.81 -13.76
CA GLN A 60 16.83 3.83 -12.76
C GLN A 60 18.32 4.10 -12.91
N THR A 61 18.67 5.17 -13.64
CA THR A 61 20.02 5.71 -13.57
C THR A 61 20.29 5.89 -12.09
N PRO A 62 21.29 5.18 -11.52
CA PRO A 62 21.62 5.32 -10.12
C PRO A 62 21.70 6.82 -9.81
N PRO A 63 21.09 7.30 -8.70
CA PRO A 63 21.29 8.69 -8.31
C PRO A 63 22.79 8.96 -8.32
N PRO A 64 23.24 10.10 -8.89
CA PRO A 64 24.67 10.40 -8.96
C PRO A 64 25.25 10.20 -7.56
N PRO A 65 26.42 9.54 -7.43
CA PRO A 65 27.04 9.38 -6.14
C PRO A 65 27.08 10.76 -5.50
N LYS A 66 26.52 10.87 -4.29
CA LYS A 66 26.65 12.06 -3.45
C LYS A 66 28.14 12.14 -3.14
N SER A 67 28.91 12.72 -4.06
CA SER A 67 30.29 13.12 -3.83
C SER A 67 30.22 14.02 -2.62
N LEU A 68 30.73 13.51 -1.51
CA LEU A 68 31.48 14.20 -0.46
C LEU A 68 31.51 15.73 -0.67
N LEU A 69 30.37 16.37 -0.46
CA LEU A 69 30.24 17.83 -0.42
C LEU A 69 30.17 18.19 1.05
N GLY A 70 31.35 18.19 1.67
CA GLY A 70 31.55 18.55 3.07
C GLY A 70 32.38 17.51 3.82
N ASP A 71 33.70 17.59 3.69
CA ASP A 71 34.65 17.88 4.79
C ASP A 71 36.10 17.78 4.28
#